data_AF-A0A1Y2BYR6-F1
#
_entry.id   AF-A0A1Y2BYR6-F1
#
_cell.length_a   1.000
_cell.length_b   1.000
_cell.length_c   1.000
_cell.angle_alpha   90.00
_cell.angle_beta   90.00
_cell.angle_gamma   90.00
#
_symmetry.space_group_name_H-M   'P 1'
#
loop_
_entity.id
_entity.type
_entity.pdbx_description
1 polymer ?
#
loop_
_entity_poly.entity_id
_entity_poly.type
_entity_poly.pdbx_seq_one_letter_code
_entity_poly.pdbx_strand_id
1 'polypeptide(L)'
;MSQSEAQTESEAVHPARKSTSLQDSISTLCTSPTIPSTPLEKSYRIKKLKRPGVPGSESEPVLTATPPLESTSSSLSLYRAAESGDPLNLPALDVLSLESQTLNTKLFRPLFDSTKKLVGQLHGLLENSINTRLFAISYVTNLFNFAKTRHLQKSVAKGKVQILELQATVGRLEETIGCLNMETEAHKQYAVELQGNLENVKKVLAKTMDEYQKELRKQSDAIKSQQPIIDAIQRNKLRHDFLVDTSILILSIYISNTFLVEYPLHMAGQVLMKQAPKPRRRFTRQAAKAFIVWLLMKKLRETVRGYGLHNELSNSLFFSSITGRKPNGQ
;
A
#
# COMPACT_ATOMS: atom_id res chain seq x y z
N MET A 1 46.71 64.54 38.66
CA MET A 1 45.94 63.44 39.28
C MET A 1 46.00 62.28 38.28
N SER A 2 47.13 61.59 38.15
CA SER A 2 47.71 60.57 39.07
C SER A 2 46.88 59.28 38.97
N GLN A 3 47.25 58.30 38.13
CA GLN A 3 48.22 57.21 38.35
C GLN A 3 48.01 56.39 39.65
N SER A 4 47.78 55.08 39.48
CA SER A 4 48.18 53.93 40.33
C SER A 4 47.35 52.70 39.86
N GLU A 5 47.84 51.75 39.06
CA GLU A 5 48.79 50.66 39.35
C GLU A 5 48.43 49.75 40.54
N ALA A 6 48.20 48.47 40.21
CA ALA A 6 48.40 47.21 40.97
C ALA A 6 47.74 46.09 40.12
N GLN A 7 48.43 45.31 39.28
CA GLN A 7 49.44 44.27 39.54
C GLN A 7 49.10 43.33 40.71
N THR A 8 48.73 42.09 40.37
CA THR A 8 48.98 40.92 41.22
C THR A 8 49.15 39.69 40.33
N GLU A 9 50.41 39.28 40.19
CA GLU A 9 50.82 37.95 39.77
C GLU A 9 50.34 36.92 40.81
N SER A 10 49.84 35.77 40.36
CA SER A 10 49.92 34.55 41.16
C SER A 10 50.02 33.34 40.23
N GLU A 11 51.26 32.93 40.10
CA GLU A 11 51.78 31.69 39.56
C GLU A 11 51.48 30.54 40.54
N ALA A 12 50.75 29.51 40.11
CA ALA A 12 50.66 28.25 40.85
C ALA A 12 50.33 27.07 39.93
N VAL A 13 51.40 26.48 39.39
CA VAL A 13 51.73 25.04 39.48
C VAL A 13 50.61 24.03 39.22
N HIS A 14 50.71 23.41 38.05
CA HIS A 14 50.14 22.10 37.71
C HIS A 14 50.44 21.02 38.76
N PRO A 15 49.46 20.13 39.00
CA PRO A 15 49.79 18.72 39.04
C PRO A 15 49.00 17.93 37.98
N ALA A 16 49.78 17.22 37.16
CA ALA A 16 49.33 16.18 36.27
C ALA A 16 48.55 15.10 37.06
N ARG A 17 47.30 14.86 36.67
CA ARG A 17 46.57 13.65 37.07
C ARG A 17 46.09 12.93 35.82
N LYS A 18 46.85 11.89 35.47
CA LYS A 18 46.44 10.81 34.57
C LYS A 18 45.12 10.22 35.08
N SER A 19 44.06 10.40 34.30
CA SER A 19 42.87 9.56 34.37
C SER A 19 42.62 8.99 32.99
N THR A 20 43.11 7.75 32.85
CA THR A 20 42.67 6.73 31.91
C THR A 20 41.14 6.74 31.77
N SER A 21 40.66 7.01 30.56
CA SER A 21 39.26 6.82 30.19
C SER A 21 39.21 6.41 28.72
N LEU A 22 39.15 5.09 28.52
CA LEU A 22 38.35 4.41 27.50
C LEU A 22 37.87 5.29 26.32
N GLN A 23 38.73 5.46 25.31
CA GLN A 23 38.34 5.90 23.97
C GLN A 23 39.07 5.11 22.87
N ASP A 24 39.41 3.85 23.15
CA ASP A 24 39.75 2.89 22.09
C ASP A 24 38.51 2.10 21.73
N SER A 25 37.61 2.73 20.97
CA SER A 25 36.59 2.10 20.12
C SER A 25 35.72 3.22 19.54
N ILE A 26 36.06 3.68 18.32
CA ILE A 26 35.22 4.27 17.25
C ILE A 26 36.17 5.13 16.41
N SER A 27 37.08 4.48 15.69
CA SER A 27 37.90 5.13 14.67
C SER A 27 38.28 4.10 13.59
N THR A 28 37.27 3.47 13.01
CA THR A 28 37.39 2.67 11.78
C THR A 28 35.98 2.39 11.23
N LEU A 29 35.31 3.39 10.66
CA LEU A 29 34.22 3.24 9.67
C LEU A 29 33.77 4.63 9.18
N CYS A 30 34.69 5.32 8.51
CA CYS A 30 34.35 6.39 7.56
C CYS A 30 35.04 6.06 6.24
N THR A 31 34.74 4.88 5.71
CA THR A 31 34.82 4.63 4.28
C THR A 31 33.59 5.30 3.65
N SER A 32 33.80 6.48 3.08
CA SER A 32 32.87 7.06 2.11
C SER A 32 32.46 5.98 1.11
N PRO A 33 31.16 5.76 0.85
CA PRO A 33 30.78 4.98 -0.32
C PRO A 33 31.13 5.83 -1.53
N THR A 34 32.27 5.53 -2.15
CA THR A 34 32.55 5.86 -3.54
C THR A 34 31.41 5.25 -4.34
N ILE A 35 30.45 6.07 -4.75
CA ILE A 35 29.39 5.69 -5.68
C ILE A 35 30.08 5.41 -7.01
N PRO A 36 30.12 4.16 -7.51
CA PRO A 36 30.61 3.92 -8.85
C PRO A 36 29.58 4.50 -9.82
N SER A 37 29.96 5.59 -10.48
CA SER A 37 29.24 6.11 -11.65
C SER A 37 29.42 5.12 -12.81
N THR A 38 28.59 4.08 -12.83
CA THR A 38 28.42 3.25 -14.03
C THR A 38 27.51 3.99 -15.02
N PRO A 39 27.85 4.00 -16.31
CA PRO A 39 26.99 4.58 -17.33
C PRO A 39 25.79 3.65 -17.52
N LEU A 40 24.62 4.11 -17.07
CA LEU A 40 23.35 3.41 -17.23
C LEU A 40 22.81 3.65 -18.64
N GLU A 41 23.57 3.21 -19.65
CA GLU A 41 23.13 3.13 -21.04
C GLU A 41 22.70 1.68 -21.34
N LYS A 42 21.55 1.26 -20.80
CA LYS A 42 20.83 0.08 -21.29
C LYS A 42 19.33 0.34 -21.27
N SER A 43 18.85 0.80 -22.43
CA SER A 43 17.65 0.28 -23.10
C SER A 43 16.55 -0.22 -22.15
N TYR A 44 15.70 0.70 -21.69
CA TYR A 44 14.38 0.33 -21.20
C TYR A 44 13.52 -0.09 -22.39
N ARG A 45 13.76 -1.32 -22.88
CA ARG A 45 12.78 -2.05 -23.67
C ARG A 45 11.64 -2.38 -22.72
N ILE A 46 10.59 -1.57 -22.76
CA ILE A 46 9.32 -1.80 -22.06
C ILE A 46 8.77 -3.15 -22.54
N LYS A 47 9.22 -4.24 -21.90
CA LYS A 47 8.49 -5.50 -21.93
C LYS A 47 7.21 -5.21 -21.15
N LYS A 48 6.07 -5.26 -21.85
CA LYS A 48 4.74 -5.28 -21.25
C LYS A 48 4.75 -6.31 -20.12
N LEU A 49 4.88 -5.85 -18.88
CA LEU A 49 4.69 -6.67 -17.70
C LEU A 49 3.22 -7.09 -17.75
N LYS A 50 2.99 -8.35 -18.12
CA LYS A 50 1.71 -9.01 -17.95
C LYS A 50 1.42 -8.93 -16.44
N ARG A 51 0.46 -8.08 -16.06
CA ARG A 51 0.01 -7.96 -14.67
C ARG A 51 -0.24 -9.38 -14.15
N PRO A 52 0.36 -9.81 -13.02
CA PRO A 52 -0.17 -10.96 -12.32
C PRO A 52 -1.62 -10.63 -11.99
N GLY A 53 -2.52 -11.51 -12.41
CA GLY A 53 -3.94 -11.38 -12.14
C GLY A 53 -4.11 -11.18 -10.65
N VAL A 54 -4.70 -10.04 -10.29
CA VAL A 54 -5.41 -9.91 -9.03
C VAL A 54 -6.43 -11.04 -9.05
N PRO A 55 -6.40 -12.01 -8.11
CA PRO A 55 -7.54 -12.88 -7.92
C PRO A 55 -8.69 -11.97 -7.55
N GLY A 56 -9.59 -11.77 -8.51
CA GLY A 56 -10.82 -11.05 -8.31
C GLY A 56 -11.51 -11.65 -7.11
N SER A 57 -11.86 -10.76 -6.19
CA SER A 57 -12.75 -10.99 -5.08
C SER A 57 -13.83 -11.98 -5.48
N GLU A 58 -13.83 -13.10 -4.78
CA GLU A 58 -14.95 -14.02 -4.68
C GLU A 58 -16.20 -13.20 -4.35
N SER A 59 -17.00 -12.92 -5.36
CA SER A 59 -18.39 -12.54 -5.18
C SER A 59 -19.10 -13.77 -4.65
N GLU A 60 -19.38 -13.70 -3.34
CA GLU A 60 -20.52 -14.27 -2.64
C GLU A 60 -21.15 -15.54 -3.23
N PRO A 61 -21.12 -16.67 -2.49
CA PRO A 61 -22.13 -17.70 -2.69
C PRO A 61 -23.47 -17.16 -2.20
N VAL A 62 -24.35 -16.80 -3.13
CA VAL A 62 -25.80 -16.75 -2.89
C VAL A 62 -26.26 -18.19 -2.60
N LEU A 63 -26.13 -18.60 -1.34
CA LEU A 63 -26.77 -19.79 -0.78
C LEU A 63 -28.15 -19.39 -0.29
N THR A 64 -29.06 -19.19 -1.23
CA THR A 64 -30.50 -19.23 -0.97
C THR A 64 -30.91 -20.69 -0.84
N ALA A 65 -30.70 -21.27 0.33
CA ALA A 65 -31.33 -22.52 0.72
C ALA A 65 -31.52 -22.52 2.24
N THR A 66 -32.46 -21.69 2.68
CA THR A 66 -33.20 -21.88 3.93
C THR A 66 -33.65 -23.35 4.04
N PRO A 67 -33.27 -24.09 5.09
CA PRO A 67 -33.98 -25.31 5.41
C PRO A 67 -35.41 -24.94 5.87
N PRO A 68 -36.47 -25.65 5.44
CA PRO A 68 -37.75 -25.53 6.09
C PRO A 68 -37.59 -26.23 7.44
N LEU A 69 -37.35 -25.44 8.49
CA LEU A 69 -37.67 -25.86 9.84
C LEU A 69 -39.19 -25.97 9.89
N GLU A 70 -39.68 -27.19 9.66
CA GLU A 70 -41.00 -27.65 10.08
C GLU A 70 -41.12 -27.39 11.57
N SER A 71 -41.57 -26.18 11.88
CA SER A 71 -42.17 -25.85 13.15
C SER A 71 -43.47 -26.63 13.23
N THR A 72 -43.37 -27.84 13.76
CA THR A 72 -44.45 -28.53 14.45
C THR A 72 -44.83 -27.71 15.69
N SER A 73 -45.38 -26.53 15.43
CA SER A 73 -46.15 -25.76 16.38
C SER A 73 -47.53 -26.41 16.42
N SER A 74 -47.58 -27.53 17.15
CA SER A 74 -48.81 -28.07 17.69
C SER A 74 -49.50 -26.94 18.45
N SER A 75 -50.45 -26.28 17.79
CA SER A 75 -51.46 -25.45 18.39
C SER A 75 -52.36 -26.35 19.23
N LEU A 76 -51.85 -26.72 20.41
CA LEU A 76 -52.61 -27.34 21.46
C LEU A 76 -53.35 -26.18 22.15
N SER A 77 -54.49 -25.82 21.56
CA SER A 77 -55.48 -24.95 22.16
C SER A 77 -55.97 -25.60 23.45
N LEU A 78 -55.27 -25.20 24.51
CA LEU A 78 -55.76 -24.90 25.84
C LEU A 78 -57.27 -25.09 26.02
N TYR A 79 -57.61 -26.28 26.50
CA TYR A 79 -58.76 -26.50 27.39
C TYR A 79 -58.60 -25.59 28.62
N ARG A 80 -59.48 -24.60 28.77
CA ARG A 80 -59.84 -24.00 30.07
C ARG A 80 -61.18 -23.27 29.98
N ALA A 81 -61.91 -23.37 31.09
CA ALA A 81 -63.27 -22.91 31.35
C ALA A 81 -64.33 -23.88 30.80
N ALA A 82 -65.29 -24.38 31.56
CA ALA A 82 -65.68 -24.24 32.96
C ALA A 82 -66.57 -25.47 33.23
N GLU A 83 -66.46 -26.14 34.37
CA GLU A 83 -67.44 -25.95 35.45
C GLU A 83 -68.87 -25.73 34.93
N SER A 84 -69.55 -26.81 34.55
CA SER A 84 -70.97 -26.94 34.83
C SER A 84 -71.16 -28.28 35.54
N GLY A 85 -71.12 -28.21 36.88
CA GLY A 85 -71.62 -29.28 37.70
C GLY A 85 -73.11 -29.43 37.47
N ASP A 86 -73.48 -30.43 36.68
CA ASP A 86 -74.82 -31.02 36.74
C ASP A 86 -74.66 -32.41 37.36
N PRO A 87 -75.20 -32.66 38.58
CA PRO A 87 -75.35 -34.01 39.05
C PRO A 87 -76.39 -34.68 38.14
N LEU A 88 -75.96 -35.70 37.39
CA LEU A 88 -76.89 -36.60 36.71
C LEU A 88 -77.76 -37.29 37.76
N ASN A 89 -78.92 -36.67 37.95
CA ASN A 89 -80.13 -37.17 38.55
C ASN A 89 -80.43 -38.56 37.95
N LEU A 90 -80.10 -39.62 38.69
CA LEU A 90 -80.67 -40.94 38.46
C LEU A 90 -82.10 -40.90 39.00
N PRO A 91 -83.14 -41.05 38.17
CA PRO A 91 -84.49 -41.17 38.69
C PRO A 91 -84.56 -42.47 39.50
N ALA A 92 -84.89 -42.31 40.78
CA ALA A 92 -85.41 -43.38 41.61
C ALA A 92 -86.63 -43.96 40.89
N LEU A 93 -86.46 -45.14 40.28
CA LEU A 93 -87.56 -45.92 39.74
C LEU A 93 -88.15 -46.70 40.91
N ASP A 94 -88.88 -45.95 41.74
CA ASP A 94 -89.79 -46.49 42.70
C ASP A 94 -91.08 -46.88 41.96
N VAL A 95 -91.82 -47.83 42.54
CA VAL A 95 -93.18 -48.23 42.13
C VAL A 95 -93.30 -49.15 40.92
N LEU A 96 -93.25 -50.46 41.18
CA LEU A 96 -94.37 -51.35 40.84
C LEU A 96 -94.52 -52.40 41.96
N SER A 97 -95.17 -51.94 43.03
CA SER A 97 -95.91 -52.80 43.95
C SER A 97 -97.13 -53.30 43.17
N LEU A 98 -97.00 -54.48 42.55
CA LEU A 98 -98.14 -55.20 41.99
C LEU A 98 -98.53 -56.31 42.94
N GLU A 99 -99.60 -56.01 43.64
CA GLU A 99 -100.44 -56.86 44.46
C GLU A 99 -100.98 -58.02 43.60
N SER A 100 -100.45 -59.24 43.80
CA SER A 100 -101.05 -60.47 43.29
C SER A 100 -101.28 -61.46 44.43
N GLN A 101 -102.47 -61.32 45.02
CA GLN A 101 -103.41 -62.39 45.35
C GLN A 101 -102.83 -63.80 45.58
N THR A 102 -102.92 -64.21 46.84
CA THR A 102 -103.34 -65.53 47.35
C THR A 102 -103.51 -66.66 46.31
N LEU A 103 -102.42 -67.36 45.99
CA LEU A 103 -102.47 -68.75 45.51
C LEU A 103 -101.33 -69.56 46.14
N ASN A 104 -101.70 -70.55 46.95
CA ASN A 104 -100.91 -71.69 47.44
C ASN A 104 -99.51 -71.43 48.08
N THR A 105 -99.53 -71.19 49.39
CA THR A 105 -98.41 -70.82 50.27
C THR A 105 -97.59 -71.99 50.87
N LYS A 106 -97.53 -73.17 50.25
CA LYS A 106 -96.60 -74.24 50.70
C LYS A 106 -95.54 -74.65 49.70
N LEU A 107 -95.66 -74.26 48.43
CA LEU A 107 -94.66 -74.61 47.41
C LEU A 107 -93.71 -73.45 47.05
N PHE A 108 -94.12 -72.18 47.20
CA PHE A 108 -93.38 -71.03 46.67
C PHE A 108 -92.63 -70.15 47.68
N ARG A 109 -92.83 -70.34 48.99
CA ARG A 109 -92.04 -69.66 50.04
C ARG A 109 -90.52 -69.87 49.90
N PRO A 110 -90.01 -71.11 49.70
CA PRO A 110 -88.59 -71.31 49.49
C PRO A 110 -88.07 -70.68 48.19
N LEU A 111 -88.93 -70.53 47.17
CA LEU A 111 -88.60 -69.84 45.93
C LEU A 111 -88.48 -68.32 46.13
N PHE A 112 -89.37 -67.70 46.92
CA PHE A 112 -89.33 -66.27 47.20
C PHE A 112 -88.17 -65.85 48.11
N ASP A 113 -87.84 -66.66 49.12
CA ASP A 113 -86.66 -66.43 49.96
C ASP A 113 -85.36 -66.67 49.17
N SER A 114 -85.38 -67.61 48.22
CA SER A 114 -84.26 -67.82 47.29
C SER A 114 -84.11 -66.68 46.30
N THR A 115 -85.21 -66.13 45.77
CA THR A 115 -85.14 -64.96 44.87
C THR A 115 -84.75 -63.69 45.61
N LYS A 116 -85.19 -63.45 46.85
CA LYS A 116 -84.69 -62.33 47.67
C LYS A 116 -83.20 -62.46 47.99
N LYS A 117 -82.73 -63.65 48.36
CA LYS A 117 -81.29 -63.90 48.53
C LYS A 117 -80.51 -63.70 47.24
N LEU A 118 -81.04 -64.18 46.11
CA LEU A 118 -80.43 -64.02 44.80
C LEU A 118 -80.37 -62.55 44.39
N VAL A 119 -81.45 -61.77 44.59
CA VAL A 119 -81.50 -60.34 44.29
C VAL A 119 -80.56 -59.55 45.22
N GLY A 120 -80.49 -59.88 46.51
CA GLY A 120 -79.52 -59.26 47.43
C GLY A 120 -78.07 -59.59 47.08
N GLN A 121 -77.80 -60.84 46.64
CA GLN A 121 -76.49 -61.24 46.11
C GLN A 121 -76.18 -60.52 44.79
N LEU A 122 -77.17 -60.36 43.90
CA LEU A 122 -77.02 -59.61 42.65
C LEU A 122 -76.76 -58.13 42.91
N HIS A 123 -77.45 -57.52 43.88
CA HIS A 123 -77.27 -56.11 44.23
C HIS A 123 -75.91 -55.85 44.88
N GLY A 124 -75.48 -56.72 45.81
CA GLY A 124 -74.13 -56.66 46.38
C GLY A 124 -73.03 -56.90 45.35
N LEU A 125 -73.25 -57.80 44.37
CA LEU A 125 -72.34 -57.98 43.24
C LEU A 125 -72.34 -56.74 42.33
N LEU A 126 -73.49 -56.10 42.11
CA LEU A 126 -73.59 -54.89 41.30
C LEU A 126 -72.87 -53.72 41.96
N GLU A 127 -73.13 -53.44 43.25
CA GLU A 127 -72.44 -52.42 44.03
C GLU A 127 -70.94 -52.67 44.10
N ASN A 128 -70.51 -53.92 44.30
CA ASN A 128 -69.10 -54.26 44.29
C ASN A 128 -68.48 -54.05 42.90
N SER A 129 -69.20 -54.38 41.82
CA SER A 129 -68.76 -54.14 40.44
C SER A 129 -68.67 -52.64 40.11
N ILE A 130 -69.60 -51.83 40.62
CA ILE A 130 -69.64 -50.38 40.42
C ILE A 130 -68.51 -49.72 41.21
N ASN A 131 -68.32 -50.09 42.48
CA ASN A 131 -67.22 -49.58 43.30
C ASN A 131 -65.86 -49.94 42.69
N THR A 132 -65.68 -51.18 42.22
CA THR A 132 -64.44 -51.60 41.55
C THR A 132 -64.18 -50.79 40.27
N ARG A 133 -65.21 -50.50 39.48
CA ARG A 133 -65.11 -49.62 38.30
C ARG A 133 -64.76 -48.19 38.68
N LEU A 134 -65.35 -47.64 39.73
CA LEU A 134 -65.07 -46.29 40.21
C LEU A 134 -63.63 -46.16 40.71
N PHE A 135 -63.13 -47.17 41.44
CA PHE A 135 -61.72 -47.25 41.85
C PHE A 135 -60.77 -47.34 40.66
N ALA A 136 -61.12 -48.13 39.64
CA ALA A 136 -60.32 -48.22 38.42
C ALA A 136 -60.27 -46.87 37.66
N ILE A 137 -61.40 -46.17 37.53
CA ILE A 137 -61.46 -44.84 36.91
C ILE A 137 -60.64 -43.82 37.69
N SER A 138 -60.76 -43.80 39.01
CA SER A 138 -59.97 -42.91 39.89
C SER A 138 -58.47 -43.18 39.75
N TYR A 139 -58.07 -44.46 39.74
CA TYR A 139 -56.68 -44.87 39.52
C TYR A 139 -56.16 -44.45 38.14
N VAL A 140 -56.92 -44.69 37.06
CA VAL A 140 -56.54 -44.28 35.70
C VAL A 140 -56.40 -42.75 35.60
N THR A 141 -57.31 -42.00 36.23
CA THR A 141 -57.25 -40.53 36.26
C THR A 141 -56.01 -40.04 37.01
N ASN A 142 -55.68 -40.65 38.16
CA ASN A 142 -54.46 -40.34 38.91
C ASN A 142 -53.20 -40.71 38.12
N LEU A 143 -53.19 -41.84 37.43
CA LEU A 143 -52.07 -42.25 36.57
C LEU A 143 -51.89 -41.29 35.39
N PHE A 144 -53.00 -40.84 34.77
CA PHE A 144 -52.99 -39.84 33.71
C PHE A 144 -52.46 -38.48 34.21
N ASN A 145 -52.92 -38.02 35.37
CA ASN A 145 -52.44 -36.79 36.01
C ASN A 145 -50.95 -36.88 36.37
N PHE A 146 -50.49 -38.03 36.85
CA PHE A 146 -49.08 -38.30 37.11
C PHE A 146 -48.26 -38.26 35.82
N ALA A 147 -48.71 -38.93 34.76
CA ALA A 147 -48.05 -38.94 33.46
C ALA A 147 -47.95 -37.52 32.87
N LYS A 148 -49.03 -36.73 32.96
CA LYS A 148 -49.05 -35.32 32.52
C LYS A 148 -48.10 -34.46 33.34
N THR A 149 -48.09 -34.61 34.67
CA THR A 149 -47.17 -33.88 35.55
C THR A 149 -45.72 -34.22 35.24
N ARG A 150 -45.41 -35.51 35.02
CA ARG A 150 -44.06 -35.96 34.64
C ARG A 150 -43.64 -35.41 33.27
N HIS A 151 -44.56 -35.38 32.30
CA HIS A 151 -44.29 -34.78 30.99
C HIS A 151 -44.02 -33.27 31.10
N LEU A 152 -44.82 -32.56 31.90
CA LEU A 152 -44.63 -31.14 32.17
C LEU A 152 -43.27 -30.89 32.84
N GLN A 153 -42.93 -31.66 33.87
CA GLN A 153 -41.63 -31.57 34.55
C GLN A 153 -40.47 -31.81 33.57
N LYS A 154 -40.56 -32.82 32.70
CA LYS A 154 -39.54 -33.07 31.67
C LYS A 154 -39.43 -31.90 30.68
N SER A 155 -40.55 -31.33 30.28
CA SER A 155 -40.59 -30.17 29.36
C SER A 155 -40.02 -28.91 30.02
N VAL A 156 -40.36 -28.66 31.28
CA VAL A 156 -39.79 -27.56 32.08
C VAL A 156 -38.29 -27.75 32.30
N ALA A 157 -37.83 -28.98 32.59
CA ALA A 157 -36.41 -29.28 32.74
C ALA A 157 -35.64 -29.01 31.43
N LYS A 158 -36.18 -29.44 30.28
CA LYS A 158 -35.61 -29.13 28.96
C LYS A 158 -35.57 -27.62 28.70
N GLY A 159 -36.66 -26.91 29.00
CA GLY A 159 -36.72 -25.46 28.84
C GLY A 159 -35.69 -24.74 29.70
N LYS A 160 -35.48 -25.18 30.96
CA LYS A 160 -34.42 -24.63 31.82
C LYS A 160 -33.02 -24.83 31.24
N VAL A 161 -32.73 -26.01 30.68
CA VAL A 161 -31.45 -26.29 30.03
C VAL A 161 -31.25 -25.38 28.82
N GLN A 162 -32.28 -25.21 27.97
CA GLN A 162 -32.21 -24.32 26.81
C GLN A 162 -32.00 -22.86 27.21
N ILE A 163 -32.64 -22.38 28.30
CA ILE A 163 -32.44 -21.03 28.82
C ILE A 163 -30.99 -20.84 29.28
N LEU A 164 -30.42 -21.82 29.99
CA LEU A 164 -29.03 -21.75 30.44
C LEU A 164 -28.05 -21.76 29.27
N GLU A 165 -28.31 -22.55 28.24
CA GLU A 165 -27.50 -22.57 27.02
C GLU A 165 -27.57 -21.23 26.28
N LEU A 166 -28.76 -20.65 26.16
CA LEU A 166 -28.94 -19.33 25.54
C LEU A 166 -28.29 -18.21 26.37
N GLN A 167 -28.33 -18.30 27.70
CA GLN A 167 -27.62 -17.36 28.57
C GLN A 167 -26.09 -17.48 28.37
N ALA A 168 -25.57 -18.70 28.21
CA ALA A 168 -24.16 -18.92 27.94
C ALA A 168 -23.73 -18.46 26.53
N THR A 169 -24.61 -18.52 25.53
CA THR A 169 -24.31 -17.97 24.19
C THR A 169 -24.31 -16.45 24.21
N VAL A 170 -25.28 -15.81 24.90
CA VAL A 170 -25.30 -14.35 25.06
C VAL A 170 -24.03 -13.86 25.77
N GLY A 171 -23.62 -14.51 26.86
CA GLY A 171 -22.37 -14.14 27.54
C GLY A 171 -21.13 -14.24 26.64
N ARG A 172 -21.04 -15.29 25.80
CA ARG A 172 -19.94 -15.41 24.82
C ARG A 172 -19.97 -14.33 23.74
N LEU A 173 -21.16 -13.94 23.29
CA LEU A 173 -21.33 -12.86 22.31
C LEU A 173 -20.93 -11.51 22.91
N GLU A 174 -21.30 -11.24 24.17
CA GLU A 174 -20.88 -10.03 24.90
C GLU A 174 -19.36 -9.96 25.04
N GLU A 175 -18.70 -11.08 25.40
CA GLU A 175 -17.24 -11.17 25.46
C GLU A 175 -16.61 -10.90 24.08
N THR A 176 -17.16 -11.51 23.02
CA THR A 176 -16.67 -11.31 21.65
C THR A 176 -16.82 -9.86 21.20
N ILE A 177 -17.95 -9.22 21.50
CA ILE A 177 -18.18 -7.79 21.24
C ILE A 177 -17.16 -6.93 22.02
N GLY A 178 -16.88 -7.28 23.29
CA GLY A 178 -15.86 -6.64 24.10
C GLY A 178 -14.48 -6.70 23.45
N CYS A 179 -14.05 -7.90 23.03
CA CYS A 179 -12.78 -8.11 22.32
C CYS A 179 -12.71 -7.31 21.01
N LEU A 180 -13.75 -7.37 20.18
CA LEU A 180 -13.82 -6.61 18.92
C LEU A 180 -13.76 -5.10 19.15
N ASN A 181 -14.39 -4.60 20.22
CA ASN A 181 -14.33 -3.18 20.54
C ASN A 181 -12.92 -2.75 20.97
N MET A 182 -12.23 -3.58 21.77
CA MET A 182 -10.82 -3.34 22.13
C MET A 182 -9.90 -3.36 20.90
N GLU A 183 -10.08 -4.33 20.01
CA GLU A 183 -9.32 -4.43 18.75
C GLU A 183 -9.58 -3.22 17.85
N THR A 184 -10.84 -2.80 17.74
CA THR A 184 -11.22 -1.60 16.98
C THR A 184 -10.56 -0.35 17.53
N GLU A 185 -10.49 -0.19 18.85
CA GLU A 185 -9.82 0.95 19.47
C GLU A 185 -8.30 0.92 19.28
N ALA A 186 -7.68 -0.26 19.36
CA ALA A 186 -6.27 -0.44 19.03
C ALA A 186 -5.98 -0.07 17.56
N HIS A 187 -6.83 -0.47 16.63
CA HIS A 187 -6.71 -0.09 15.22
C HIS A 187 -6.85 1.42 14.99
N LYS A 188 -7.75 2.11 15.71
CA LYS A 188 -7.85 3.57 15.65
C LYS A 188 -6.57 4.25 16.12
N GLN A 189 -5.98 3.78 17.22
CA GLN A 189 -4.71 4.32 17.71
C GLN A 189 -3.59 4.12 16.70
N TYR A 190 -3.50 2.94 16.08
CA TYR A 190 -2.53 2.66 15.03
C TYR A 190 -2.73 3.56 13.79
N ALA A 191 -3.98 3.81 13.39
CA ALA A 191 -4.28 4.70 12.27
C ALA A 191 -3.84 6.15 12.55
N VAL A 192 -4.05 6.64 13.77
CA VAL A 192 -3.61 7.97 14.20
C VAL A 192 -2.07 8.06 14.21
N GLU A 193 -1.38 7.04 14.73
CA GLU A 193 0.09 6.99 14.71
C GLU A 193 0.63 6.97 13.28
N LEU A 194 0.06 6.14 12.41
CA LEU A 194 0.45 6.06 11.01
C LEU A 194 0.23 7.39 10.29
N GLN A 195 -0.87 8.09 10.57
CA GLN A 195 -1.10 9.43 10.03
C GLN A 195 -0.02 10.41 10.48
N GLY A 196 0.34 10.41 11.77
CA GLY A 196 1.44 11.24 12.30
C GLY A 196 2.78 10.94 11.62
N ASN A 197 3.09 9.66 11.40
CA ASN A 197 4.28 9.23 10.69
C ASN A 197 4.29 9.69 9.23
N LEU A 198 3.17 9.58 8.52
CA LEU A 198 3.03 10.08 7.14
C LEU A 198 3.23 11.59 7.05
N GLU A 199 2.69 12.36 8.00
CA GLU A 199 2.88 13.80 8.05
C GLU A 199 4.36 14.17 8.29
N ASN A 200 5.05 13.43 9.16
CA ASN A 200 6.49 13.61 9.40
C ASN A 200 7.31 13.29 8.15
N VAL A 201 7.03 12.18 7.48
CA VAL A 201 7.69 11.82 6.21
C VAL A 201 7.45 12.89 5.15
N LYS A 202 6.22 13.41 5.04
CA LYS A 202 5.88 14.50 4.11
C LYS A 202 6.68 15.77 4.41
N LYS A 203 6.84 16.15 5.69
CA LYS A 203 7.65 17.30 6.11
C LYS A 203 9.12 17.13 5.76
N VAL A 204 9.69 15.95 6.03
CA VAL A 204 11.09 15.63 5.68
C VAL A 204 11.28 15.70 4.16
N LEU A 205 10.38 15.10 3.38
CA LEU A 205 10.46 15.11 1.92
C LEU A 205 10.33 16.53 1.33
N ALA A 206 9.44 17.36 1.89
CA ALA A 206 9.31 18.75 1.46
C ALA A 206 10.59 19.54 1.75
N LYS A 207 11.22 19.32 2.90
CA LYS A 207 12.48 19.95 3.28
C LYS A 207 13.62 19.50 2.36
N THR A 208 13.77 18.21 2.09
CA THR A 208 14.82 17.72 1.20
C THR A 208 14.63 18.23 -0.23
N MET A 209 13.39 18.31 -0.72
CA MET A 209 13.11 18.89 -2.03
C MET A 209 13.51 20.37 -2.13
N ASP A 210 13.26 21.16 -1.08
CA ASP A 210 13.68 22.56 -1.02
C ASP A 210 15.22 22.70 -0.99
N GLU A 211 15.91 21.85 -0.23
CA GLU A 211 17.38 21.79 -0.21
C GLU A 211 17.96 21.42 -1.59
N TYR A 212 17.39 20.43 -2.27
CA TYR A 212 17.79 20.06 -3.63
C TYR A 212 17.55 21.19 -4.64
N GLN A 213 16.41 21.88 -4.56
CA GLN A 213 16.14 23.03 -5.42
C GLN A 213 17.13 24.17 -5.18
N LYS A 214 17.52 24.42 -3.92
CA LYS A 214 18.56 25.40 -3.59
C LYS A 214 19.92 25.01 -4.17
N GLU A 215 20.32 23.75 -4.06
CA GLU A 215 21.60 23.29 -4.63
C GLU A 215 21.59 23.36 -6.16
N LEU A 216 20.47 23.01 -6.81
CA LEU A 216 20.32 23.17 -8.26
C LEU A 216 20.43 24.63 -8.71
N ARG A 217 19.83 25.56 -7.97
CA ARG A 217 19.98 27.00 -8.25
C ARG A 217 21.44 27.44 -8.10
N LYS A 218 22.11 27.02 -7.02
CA LYS A 218 23.52 27.31 -6.78
C LYS A 218 24.42 26.77 -7.90
N GLN A 219 24.17 25.56 -8.38
CA GLN A 219 24.89 24.99 -9.53
C GLN A 219 24.58 25.75 -10.83
N SER A 220 23.32 26.11 -11.06
CA SER A 220 22.95 26.93 -12.22
C SER A 220 23.67 28.30 -12.21
N ASP A 221 23.74 28.94 -11.05
CA ASP A 221 24.44 30.22 -10.89
C ASP A 221 25.96 30.07 -11.02
N ALA A 222 26.53 28.95 -10.56
CA ALA A 222 27.94 28.60 -10.80
C ALA A 222 28.24 28.36 -12.29
N ILE A 223 27.35 27.69 -13.03
CA ILE A 223 27.50 27.51 -14.48
C ILE A 223 27.40 28.86 -15.20
N LYS A 224 26.44 29.71 -14.81
CA LYS A 224 26.31 31.08 -15.38
C LYS A 224 27.54 31.93 -15.09
N SER A 225 28.15 31.82 -13.91
CA SER A 225 29.36 32.57 -13.56
C SER A 225 30.62 32.04 -14.27
N GLN A 226 30.63 30.78 -14.72
CA GLN A 226 31.69 30.21 -15.56
C GLN A 226 31.57 30.58 -17.04
N GLN A 227 30.37 30.89 -17.54
CA GLN A 227 30.15 31.31 -18.92
C GLN A 227 31.08 32.46 -19.38
N PRO A 228 31.26 33.58 -18.64
CA PRO A 228 32.17 34.64 -19.07
C PRO A 228 33.65 34.20 -19.13
N ILE A 229 34.06 33.22 -18.32
CA ILE A 229 35.41 32.65 -18.36
C ILE A 229 35.57 31.84 -19.64
N ILE A 230 34.59 31.00 -19.99
CA ILE A 230 34.58 30.25 -21.24
C ILE A 230 34.61 31.22 -22.43
N ASP A 231 33.81 32.28 -22.40
CA ASP A 231 33.78 33.30 -23.46
C ASP A 231 35.11 34.06 -23.55
N ALA A 232 35.79 34.32 -22.43
CA ALA A 232 37.12 34.93 -22.42
C ALA A 232 38.19 33.98 -22.99
N ILE A 233 38.15 32.69 -22.63
CA ILE A 233 39.06 31.66 -23.16
C ILE A 233 38.85 31.51 -24.67
N GLN A 234 37.60 31.47 -25.15
CA GLN A 234 37.28 31.39 -26.57
C GLN A 234 37.79 32.63 -27.33
N ARG A 235 37.56 33.84 -26.80
CA ARG A 235 38.10 35.09 -27.40
C ARG A 235 39.63 35.10 -27.41
N ASN A 236 40.27 34.60 -26.37
CA ASN A 236 41.73 34.52 -26.32
C ASN A 236 42.27 33.51 -27.34
N LYS A 237 41.63 32.35 -27.48
CA LYS A 237 41.97 31.37 -28.53
C LYS A 237 41.84 31.96 -29.92
N LEU A 238 40.76 32.69 -30.21
CA LEU A 238 40.59 33.38 -31.51
C LEU A 238 41.68 34.42 -31.79
N ARG A 239 42.08 35.20 -30.78
CA ARG A 239 43.17 36.17 -30.92
C ARG A 239 44.51 35.48 -31.17
N HIS A 240 44.77 34.37 -30.49
CA HIS A 240 45.99 33.59 -30.69
C HIS A 240 46.04 32.98 -32.09
N ASP A 241 44.97 32.34 -32.55
CA ASP A 241 44.87 31.77 -33.90
C ASP A 241 45.05 32.86 -34.97
N PHE A 242 44.44 34.04 -34.78
CA PHE A 242 44.63 35.19 -35.68
C PHE A 242 46.09 35.70 -35.69
N LEU A 243 46.74 35.74 -34.52
CA LEU A 243 48.15 36.13 -34.41
C LEU A 243 49.06 35.12 -35.11
N VAL A 244 48.80 33.82 -34.95
CA VAL A 244 49.54 32.76 -35.64
C VAL A 244 49.35 32.88 -37.15
N ASP A 245 48.13 33.03 -37.65
CA ASP A 245 47.85 33.18 -39.09
C ASP A 245 48.48 34.44 -39.69
N THR A 246 48.43 35.58 -38.98
CA THR A 246 49.09 36.82 -39.43
C THR A 246 50.62 36.69 -39.43
N SER A 247 51.21 36.02 -38.43
CA SER A 247 52.66 35.77 -38.41
C SER A 247 53.11 34.85 -39.55
N ILE A 248 52.34 33.79 -39.87
CA ILE A 248 52.60 32.91 -41.01
C ILE A 248 52.51 33.69 -42.32
N LEU A 249 51.51 34.57 -42.45
CA LEU A 249 51.36 35.42 -43.63
C LEU A 249 52.55 36.36 -43.81
N ILE A 250 52.97 37.09 -42.77
CA ILE A 250 54.13 37.99 -42.82
C ILE A 250 55.40 37.20 -43.17
N LEU A 251 55.62 36.05 -42.54
CA LEU A 251 56.76 35.19 -42.80
C LEU A 251 56.76 34.66 -44.24
N SER A 252 55.60 34.26 -44.77
CA SER A 252 55.47 33.79 -46.16
C SER A 252 55.78 34.89 -47.17
N ILE A 253 55.33 36.13 -46.92
CA ILE A 253 55.65 37.29 -47.76
C ILE A 253 57.15 37.58 -47.69
N TYR A 254 57.73 37.58 -46.48
CA TYR A 254 59.16 37.80 -46.27
C TYR A 254 60.01 36.78 -47.04
N ILE A 255 59.74 35.47 -46.87
CA ILE A 255 60.46 34.39 -47.55
C ILE A 255 60.30 34.48 -49.08
N SER A 256 59.11 34.84 -49.57
CA SER A 256 58.87 35.00 -51.01
C SER A 256 59.63 36.18 -51.63
N ASN A 257 60.02 37.16 -50.80
CA ASN A 257 60.79 38.33 -51.21
C ASN A 257 62.30 38.11 -51.12
N THR A 258 62.74 36.98 -50.57
CA THR A 258 64.16 36.64 -50.50
C THR A 258 64.69 36.26 -51.89
N PHE A 259 65.95 36.56 -52.16
CA PHE A 259 66.65 36.24 -53.42
C PHE A 259 66.52 34.77 -53.84
N LEU A 260 66.38 33.85 -52.88
CA LEU A 260 66.18 32.41 -53.10
C LEU A 260 64.98 32.08 -54.00
N VAL A 261 63.88 32.81 -53.88
CA VAL A 261 62.67 32.60 -54.69
C VAL A 261 62.70 33.48 -55.94
N GLU A 262 63.19 34.71 -55.79
CA GLU A 262 63.18 35.68 -56.87
C GLU A 262 64.14 35.32 -58.02
N TYR A 263 65.33 34.81 -57.70
CA TYR A 263 66.34 34.45 -58.68
C TYR A 263 65.89 33.34 -59.66
N PRO A 264 65.43 32.16 -59.20
CA PRO A 264 64.94 31.12 -60.11
C PRO A 264 63.69 31.56 -60.87
N LEU A 265 62.80 32.36 -60.25
CA LEU A 265 61.63 32.91 -60.94
C LEU A 265 62.04 33.87 -62.06
N HIS A 266 63.08 34.69 -61.83
CA HIS A 266 63.62 35.59 -62.84
C HIS A 266 64.25 34.83 -63.99
N MET A 267 65.01 33.78 -63.70
CA MET A 267 65.62 32.91 -64.71
C MET A 267 64.56 32.14 -65.51
N ALA A 268 63.59 31.51 -64.84
CA ALA A 268 62.49 30.82 -65.51
C ALA A 268 61.66 31.77 -66.38
N GLY A 269 61.37 32.99 -65.88
CA GLY A 269 60.67 34.01 -66.63
C GLY A 269 61.47 34.59 -67.81
N GLN A 270 62.81 34.58 -67.75
CA GLN A 270 63.67 34.94 -68.88
C GLN A 270 63.71 33.86 -69.95
N VAL A 271 63.64 32.58 -69.57
CA VAL A 271 63.68 31.45 -70.52
C VAL A 271 62.33 31.22 -71.17
N LEU A 272 61.24 31.15 -70.40
CA LEU A 272 59.91 30.82 -70.94
C LEU A 272 59.22 31.97 -71.69
N MET A 273 59.51 33.24 -71.35
CA MET A 273 58.70 34.38 -71.81
C MET A 273 59.45 35.37 -72.72
N LYS A 274 60.46 34.92 -73.49
CA LYS A 274 61.20 35.80 -74.43
C LYS A 274 60.29 36.51 -75.45
N GLN A 275 59.15 35.91 -75.81
CA GLN A 275 58.25 36.43 -76.85
C GLN A 275 56.96 37.08 -76.32
N ALA A 276 56.73 37.11 -75.00
CA ALA A 276 55.50 37.67 -74.43
C ALA A 276 55.58 39.20 -74.28
N PRO A 277 54.48 39.93 -74.50
CA PRO A 277 54.46 41.39 -74.34
C PRO A 277 54.73 41.82 -72.88
N LYS A 278 55.47 42.93 -72.72
CA LYS A 278 55.94 43.48 -71.42
C LYS A 278 54.90 43.50 -70.28
N PRO A 279 53.63 43.93 -70.48
CA PRO A 279 52.64 43.94 -69.39
C PRO A 279 52.25 42.53 -68.92
N ARG A 280 52.12 41.55 -69.82
CA ARG A 280 51.79 40.16 -69.47
C ARG A 280 52.90 39.52 -68.63
N ARG A 281 54.17 39.83 -68.93
CA ARG A 281 55.31 39.32 -68.16
C ARG A 281 55.35 39.82 -66.71
N ARG A 282 54.91 41.06 -66.45
CA ARG A 282 54.81 41.60 -65.09
C ARG A 282 53.68 40.93 -64.31
N PHE A 283 52.52 40.76 -64.95
CA PHE A 283 51.37 40.07 -64.35
C PHE A 283 51.69 38.62 -64.02
N THR A 284 52.28 37.86 -64.95
CA THR A 284 52.61 36.44 -64.72
C THR A 284 53.67 36.27 -63.62
N ARG A 285 54.64 37.19 -63.52
CA ARG A 285 55.61 37.19 -62.41
C ARG A 285 54.94 37.47 -61.06
N GLN A 286 54.03 38.44 -60.99
CA GLN A 286 53.28 38.74 -59.77
C GLN A 286 52.34 37.59 -59.39
N ALA A 287 51.66 36.99 -60.38
CA ALA A 287 50.80 35.83 -60.18
C ALA A 287 51.59 34.61 -59.69
N ALA A 288 52.76 34.35 -60.27
CA ALA A 288 53.63 33.26 -59.81
C ALA A 288 54.17 33.52 -58.39
N LYS A 289 54.53 34.76 -58.05
CA LYS A 289 54.92 35.12 -56.68
C LYS A 289 53.76 34.93 -55.69
N ALA A 290 52.55 35.37 -56.04
CA ALA A 290 51.35 35.16 -55.23
C ALA A 290 51.03 33.65 -55.07
N PHE A 291 51.19 32.86 -56.12
CA PHE A 291 51.00 31.42 -56.09
C PHE A 291 52.02 30.71 -55.18
N ILE A 292 53.28 31.14 -55.22
CA ILE A 292 54.33 30.62 -54.33
C ILE A 292 54.03 30.98 -52.88
N VAL A 293 53.63 32.22 -52.58
CA VAL A 293 53.19 32.65 -51.24
C VAL A 293 52.03 31.78 -50.77
N TRP A 294 51.05 31.52 -51.62
CA TRP A 294 49.90 30.67 -51.30
C TRP A 294 50.31 29.22 -50.97
N LEU A 295 51.20 28.62 -51.77
CA LEU A 295 51.73 27.27 -51.49
C LEU A 295 52.54 27.21 -50.19
N LEU A 296 53.39 28.20 -49.94
CA LEU A 296 54.15 28.35 -48.70
C LEU A 296 53.21 28.46 -47.50
N MET A 297 52.18 29.30 -47.59
CA MET A 297 51.18 29.45 -46.54
C MET A 297 50.45 28.13 -46.25
N LYS A 298 50.10 27.36 -47.29
CA LYS A 298 49.48 26.03 -47.13
C LYS A 298 50.42 25.05 -46.41
N LYS A 299 51.69 25.00 -46.80
CA LYS A 299 52.68 24.10 -46.20
C LYS A 299 53.07 24.48 -44.77
N LEU A 300 53.31 25.76 -44.51
CA LEU A 300 53.57 26.28 -43.16
C LEU A 300 52.39 26.00 -42.23
N ARG A 301 51.15 26.16 -42.71
CA ARG A 301 49.95 25.82 -41.94
C ARG A 301 49.86 24.33 -41.61
N GLU A 302 50.16 23.43 -42.56
CA GLU A 302 50.25 21.99 -42.31
C GLU A 302 51.30 21.67 -41.23
N THR A 303 52.47 22.30 -41.32
CA THR A 303 53.56 22.11 -40.34
C THR A 303 53.20 22.64 -38.95
N VAL A 304 52.64 23.86 -38.84
CA VAL A 304 52.23 24.46 -37.57
C VAL A 304 51.11 23.66 -36.89
N ARG A 305 50.20 23.05 -37.66
CA ARG A 305 49.22 22.08 -37.13
C ARG A 305 49.91 20.85 -36.55
N GLY A 306 50.93 20.31 -37.23
CA GLY A 306 51.71 19.18 -36.72
C GLY A 306 52.42 19.45 -35.39
N TYR A 307 52.77 20.71 -35.11
CA TYR A 307 53.35 21.12 -33.83
C TYR A 307 52.33 21.44 -32.73
N GLY A 308 51.02 21.36 -33.02
CA GLY A 308 49.96 21.66 -32.04
C GLY A 308 49.84 23.15 -31.68
N LEU A 309 50.53 24.03 -32.41
CA LEU A 309 50.47 25.49 -32.22
C LEU A 309 49.21 26.12 -32.85
N HIS A 310 48.47 25.36 -33.65
CA HIS A 310 47.21 25.79 -34.25
C HIS A 310 46.14 24.73 -34.00
N ASN A 311 45.07 25.09 -33.27
CA ASN A 311 43.96 24.16 -33.04
C ASN A 311 43.17 23.96 -34.34
N GLU A 312 42.75 22.73 -34.63
CA GLU A 312 41.91 22.40 -35.79
C GLU A 312 40.46 22.93 -35.68
N LEU A 313 40.09 23.48 -34.52
CA LEU A 313 38.73 23.97 -34.24
C LEU A 313 38.36 25.26 -35.01
N SER A 314 39.32 25.93 -35.66
CA SER A 314 39.07 27.11 -36.50
C SER A 314 38.83 26.74 -37.97
N ASN A 315 38.07 25.67 -38.24
CA ASN A 315 37.34 25.61 -39.51
C ASN A 315 36.22 26.65 -39.39
N SER A 316 36.45 27.84 -39.98
CA SER A 316 35.55 28.99 -39.97
C SER A 316 34.09 28.68 -40.37
N LEU A 317 33.85 27.56 -41.05
CA LEU A 317 32.52 27.03 -41.39
C LEU A 317 31.70 26.53 -40.18
N PHE A 318 32.33 26.18 -39.05
CA PHE A 318 31.61 25.73 -37.86
C PHE A 318 31.15 26.88 -36.95
N PHE A 319 31.77 28.06 -37.07
CA PHE A 319 31.41 29.24 -36.25
C PHE A 319 30.15 29.96 -36.76
N SER A 320 29.86 29.89 -38.07
CA SER A 320 28.61 30.44 -38.64
C SER A 320 27.37 29.62 -38.29
N SER A 321 27.52 28.34 -37.94
CA SER A 321 26.38 27.49 -37.55
C SER A 321 25.99 27.64 -36.08
N ILE A 322 26.92 28.01 -35.20
CA ILE A 322 26.67 28.15 -33.76
C ILE A 322 26.08 29.54 -33.41
N THR A 323 26.50 30.59 -34.11
CA THR A 323 26.01 31.96 -33.87
C THR A 323 24.58 32.21 -34.41
N GLY A 324 24.04 31.31 -35.23
CA GLY A 324 22.68 31.41 -35.80
C GLY A 324 21.54 30.90 -34.92
N ARG A 325 21.82 30.21 -33.80
CA ARG A 325 20.77 29.78 -32.87
C ARG A 325 20.41 30.94 -31.94
N LYS A 326 19.50 31.80 -32.40
CA LYS A 326 18.75 32.69 -31.48
C LYS A 326 18.10 31.82 -30.39
N PRO A 327 18.22 32.17 -29.11
CA PRO A 327 17.44 31.52 -28.06
C PRO A 327 15.97 31.84 -28.32
N ASN A 328 15.26 30.94 -28.99
CA ASN A 328 13.81 30.94 -29.01
C ASN A 328 13.36 30.51 -27.62
N GLY A 329 12.98 31.50 -26.82
CA GLY A 329 12.42 31.31 -25.48
C GLY A 329 11.76 32.60 -25.02
N GLN A 330 10.65 32.95 -25.68
CA GLN A 330 9.49 33.52 -24.98
C GLN A 330 8.58 32.38 -24.60
#